data_AF-A0AAD9B942-F1
#
_entry.id   AF-A0AAD9B942-F1
#
_cell.length_a   1.000
_cell.length_b   1.000
_cell.length_c   1.000
_cell.angle_alpha   90.00
_cell.angle_beta   90.00
_cell.angle_gamma   90.00
#
_symmetry.space_group_name_H-M   'P 1'
#
loop_
_entity.id
_entity.type
_entity.pdbx_description
1 polymer ?
#
loop_
_entity_poly.entity_id
_entity_poly.type
_entity_poly.pdbx_seq_one_letter_code
_entity_poly.pdbx_strand_id
1 'polypeptide(L)'
;MLLVDPGLYIGTVADLNDSQGLAAAAVTHILSVDSVDPAPLVPADGNFRRKWVNVLDEVSSDLLSHMDDCFRFIQEAVDGGGAALVHCQAGRSRSATIITSYLMKKHQLSFTEASLRLKAAKPDVQVNSGFEEQLCLYEALHCEVDTSSPLYKQYRLSKIIEKRALFRGSSVLSHSVGGGGAQAFGYRKSSNCSGDVQCTSYFIEPVQWMEPALVGVMDGQCSSKLGSFSWCGDRCSCGSWVTPAFQLHHNRVDEIRQINIQK
;
A
#
# COMPACT_ATOMS: atom_id res chain seq x y z
N MET A 1 -13.15 -25.30 7.83
CA MET A 1 -13.69 -23.93 7.94
C MET A 1 -14.50 -23.79 9.23
N LEU A 2 -14.64 -22.58 9.78
CA LEU A 2 -15.36 -22.29 11.04
C LEU A 2 -16.43 -21.22 10.82
N LEU A 3 -17.62 -21.42 11.41
CA LEU A 3 -18.72 -20.46 11.36
C LEU A 3 -18.44 -19.28 12.29
N VAL A 4 -18.55 -18.05 11.78
CA VAL A 4 -18.28 -16.81 12.54
C VAL A 4 -19.57 -16.01 12.78
N ASP A 5 -20.42 -15.89 11.78
CA ASP A 5 -21.71 -15.20 11.80
C ASP A 5 -22.68 -16.01 10.92
N PRO A 6 -24.01 -15.89 11.06
CA PRO A 6 -24.94 -16.62 10.18
C PRO A 6 -24.62 -16.38 8.69
N GLY A 7 -24.31 -17.46 7.97
CA GLY A 7 -23.92 -17.43 6.55
C GLY A 7 -22.48 -16.97 6.28
N LEU A 8 -21.61 -16.84 7.29
CA LEU A 8 -20.23 -16.41 7.13
C LEU A 8 -19.24 -17.37 7.80
N TYR A 9 -18.31 -17.89 6.99
CA TYR A 9 -17.27 -18.82 7.43
C TYR A 9 -15.86 -18.24 7.23
N ILE A 10 -14.97 -18.50 8.18
CA ILE A 10 -13.52 -18.30 8.04
C ILE A 10 -12.84 -19.62 7.70
N GLY A 11 -11.88 -19.59 6.78
CA GLY A 11 -11.13 -20.77 6.37
C GLY A 11 -9.67 -20.55 6.03
N THR A 12 -9.04 -21.67 5.70
CA THR A 12 -7.68 -21.84 5.18
C THR A 12 -7.74 -22.23 3.70
N VAL A 13 -6.60 -22.26 3.02
CA VAL A 13 -6.54 -22.75 1.64
C VAL A 13 -6.96 -24.22 1.51
N ALA A 14 -6.74 -25.04 2.55
CA ALA A 14 -7.12 -26.46 2.53
C ALA A 14 -8.64 -26.66 2.49
N ASP A 15 -9.41 -25.71 3.03
CA ASP A 15 -10.87 -25.79 3.05
C ASP A 15 -11.49 -25.70 1.65
N LEU A 16 -10.76 -25.18 0.65
CA LEU A 16 -11.23 -25.16 -0.75
C LEU A 16 -11.39 -26.56 -1.33
N ASN A 17 -10.63 -27.55 -0.85
CA ASN A 17 -10.68 -28.92 -1.34
C ASN A 17 -11.78 -29.76 -0.67
N ASP A 18 -12.45 -29.25 0.37
CA ASP A 18 -13.51 -29.96 1.09
C ASP A 18 -14.88 -29.67 0.45
N SER A 19 -15.16 -30.28 -0.71
CA SER A 19 -16.41 -30.08 -1.44
C SER A 19 -17.65 -30.46 -0.61
N GLN A 20 -17.55 -31.48 0.24
CA GLN A 20 -18.64 -31.93 1.10
C GLN A 20 -18.92 -30.91 2.21
N GLY A 21 -17.87 -30.38 2.85
CA GLY A 21 -17.99 -29.31 3.83
C GLY A 21 -18.63 -28.05 3.23
N LEU A 22 -18.15 -27.62 2.07
CA LEU A 22 -18.69 -26.46 1.34
C LEU A 22 -20.19 -26.62 1.02
N ALA A 23 -20.59 -27.80 0.55
CA ALA A 23 -21.99 -28.11 0.26
C ALA A 23 -22.86 -28.16 1.54
N ALA A 24 -22.36 -28.79 2.61
CA ALA A 24 -23.07 -28.89 3.88
C ALA A 24 -23.29 -27.53 4.55
N ALA A 25 -22.37 -26.58 4.35
CA ALA A 25 -22.47 -25.21 4.81
C ALA A 25 -23.24 -24.27 3.85
N ALA A 26 -23.79 -24.80 2.75
CA ALA A 26 -24.46 -24.02 1.71
C ALA A 26 -23.63 -22.85 1.18
N VAL A 27 -22.31 -23.04 1.03
CA VAL A 27 -21.41 -22.02 0.50
C VAL A 27 -21.74 -21.76 -0.97
N THR A 28 -21.99 -20.50 -1.31
CA THR A 28 -22.26 -20.02 -2.68
C THR A 28 -21.19 -19.05 -3.16
N HIS A 29 -20.51 -18.37 -2.23
CA HIS A 29 -19.50 -17.36 -2.52
C HIS A 29 -18.17 -17.71 -1.85
N ILE A 30 -17.07 -17.60 -2.59
CA ILE A 30 -15.70 -17.81 -2.09
C ILE A 30 -14.91 -16.51 -2.28
N LEU A 31 -14.49 -15.92 -1.16
CA LEU A 31 -13.62 -14.75 -1.12
C LEU A 31 -12.20 -15.18 -0.72
N SER A 32 -11.30 -15.17 -1.70
CA SER A 32 -9.90 -15.48 -1.52
C SER A 32 -9.10 -14.21 -1.27
N VAL A 33 -8.41 -14.14 -0.14
CA VAL A 33 -7.57 -12.99 0.25
C VAL A 33 -6.13 -13.49 0.39
N ASP A 34 -5.44 -13.63 -0.75
CA ASP A 34 -4.12 -14.23 -0.81
C ASP A 34 -3.26 -13.66 -1.94
N SER A 35 -1.96 -13.90 -1.93
CA SER A 35 -1.03 -13.50 -3.00
C SER A 35 -0.94 -14.54 -4.12
N VAL A 36 -1.37 -15.77 -3.84
CA VAL A 36 -1.43 -16.86 -4.82
C VAL A 36 -2.81 -16.87 -5.48
N ASP A 37 -2.83 -17.03 -6.80
CA ASP A 37 -4.07 -17.17 -7.56
C ASP A 37 -4.86 -18.41 -7.06
N PRO A 38 -6.09 -18.23 -6.57
CA PRO A 38 -6.90 -19.34 -6.08
C PRO A 38 -7.51 -20.19 -7.22
N ALA A 39 -7.50 -19.74 -8.48
CA ALA A 39 -8.21 -20.39 -9.58
C ALA A 39 -7.88 -21.90 -9.75
N PRO A 40 -6.62 -22.37 -9.60
CA PRO A 40 -6.29 -23.79 -9.69
C PRO A 40 -6.77 -24.63 -8.50
N LEU A 41 -7.12 -24.00 -7.38
CA LEU A 41 -7.43 -24.65 -6.10
C LEU A 41 -8.93 -24.73 -5.82
N VAL A 42 -9.73 -23.88 -6.48
CA VAL A 42 -11.18 -23.88 -6.28
C VAL A 42 -11.81 -24.99 -7.13
N PRO A 43 -12.63 -25.88 -6.55
CA PRO A 43 -13.26 -26.98 -7.27
C PRO A 43 -14.00 -26.49 -8.52
N ALA A 44 -13.79 -27.16 -9.66
CA ALA A 44 -14.47 -26.84 -10.92
C ALA A 44 -15.97 -27.15 -10.84
N ASP A 45 -16.34 -28.10 -9.99
CA ASP A 45 -17.66 -28.74 -9.96
C ASP A 45 -18.70 -27.91 -9.19
N GLY A 46 -18.25 -26.92 -8.42
CA GLY A 46 -19.12 -26.01 -7.69
C GLY A 46 -19.34 -24.71 -8.47
N ASN A 47 -20.61 -24.38 -8.72
CA ASN A 47 -21.02 -23.09 -9.29
C ASN A 47 -20.90 -21.97 -8.24
N PHE A 48 -19.68 -21.75 -7.75
CA PHE A 48 -19.35 -20.73 -6.76
C PHE A 48 -19.10 -19.40 -7.45
N ARG A 49 -19.63 -18.31 -6.90
CA ARG A 49 -19.15 -16.97 -7.23
C ARG A 49 -17.84 -16.72 -6.49
N ARG A 50 -16.85 -16.22 -7.20
CA ARG A 50 -15.47 -16.11 -6.71
C ARG A 50 -15.02 -14.66 -6.77
N LYS A 51 -14.36 -14.19 -5.72
CA LYS A 51 -13.64 -12.90 -5.71
C LYS A 51 -12.26 -13.13 -5.12
N TRP A 52 -11.25 -12.59 -5.79
CA TRP A 52 -9.87 -12.66 -5.33
C TRP A 52 -9.35 -11.26 -5.05
N VAL A 53 -8.76 -11.08 -3.86
CA VAL A 53 -7.99 -9.90 -3.47
C VAL A 53 -6.53 -10.33 -3.39
N ASN A 54 -5.74 -9.90 -4.38
CA ASN A 54 -4.31 -10.21 -4.47
C ASN A 54 -3.52 -9.38 -3.45
N VAL A 55 -3.12 -10.00 -2.34
CA VAL A 55 -2.47 -9.31 -1.23
C VAL A 55 -1.56 -10.22 -0.39
N LEU A 56 -0.39 -9.70 -0.04
CA LEU A 56 0.57 -10.35 0.87
C LEU A 56 0.15 -10.16 2.33
N ASP A 57 0.60 -11.05 3.22
CA ASP A 57 0.40 -10.89 4.67
C ASP A 57 1.51 -10.03 5.29
N GLU A 58 1.59 -8.77 4.86
CA GLU A 58 2.62 -7.83 5.28
C GLU A 58 2.00 -6.55 5.81
N VAL A 59 2.68 -5.89 6.76
CA VAL A 59 2.24 -4.62 7.36
C VAL A 59 2.11 -3.48 6.34
N SER A 60 2.83 -3.58 5.22
CA SER A 60 2.82 -2.63 4.09
C SER A 60 1.64 -2.84 3.13
N SER A 61 0.94 -3.97 3.23
CA SER A 61 -0.15 -4.33 2.32
C SER A 61 -1.42 -3.52 2.61
N ASP A 62 -2.23 -3.28 1.58
CA ASP A 62 -3.47 -2.50 1.66
C ASP A 62 -4.67 -3.44 1.54
N LEU A 63 -5.39 -3.63 2.64
CA LEU A 63 -6.70 -4.29 2.69
C LEU A 63 -7.83 -3.29 2.89
N LEU A 64 -7.56 -2.13 3.50
CA LEU A 64 -8.56 -1.08 3.75
C LEU A 64 -9.30 -0.70 2.47
N SER A 65 -8.57 -0.52 1.36
CA SER A 65 -9.14 -0.17 0.05
C SER A 65 -10.09 -1.22 -0.53
N HIS A 66 -10.13 -2.44 0.05
CA HIS A 66 -10.96 -3.54 -0.42
C HIS A 66 -12.12 -3.88 0.53
N MET A 67 -12.17 -3.31 1.74
CA MET A 67 -13.12 -3.73 2.79
C MET A 67 -14.59 -3.60 2.36
N ASP A 68 -14.99 -2.49 1.76
CA ASP A 68 -16.39 -2.28 1.31
C ASP A 68 -16.78 -3.20 0.14
N ASP A 69 -15.85 -3.43 -0.79
CA ASP A 69 -16.05 -4.36 -1.90
C ASP A 69 -16.19 -5.80 -1.42
N CYS A 70 -15.38 -6.19 -0.43
CA CYS A 70 -15.47 -7.49 0.22
C CYS A 70 -16.76 -7.63 1.02
N PHE A 71 -17.17 -6.57 1.74
CA PHE A 71 -18.43 -6.54 2.47
C PHE A 71 -19.62 -6.82 1.55
N ARG A 72 -19.72 -6.09 0.43
CA ARG A 72 -20.82 -6.29 -0.54
C ARG A 72 -20.85 -7.72 -1.08
N PHE A 73 -19.69 -8.29 -1.41
CA PHE A 73 -19.59 -9.66 -1.91
C PHE A 73 -20.02 -10.70 -0.87
N ILE A 74 -19.65 -10.52 0.40
CA ILE A 74 -20.07 -11.40 1.50
C ILE A 74 -21.58 -11.25 1.75
N GLN A 75 -22.07 -10.01 1.81
CA GLN A 75 -23.47 -9.70 2.10
C GLN A 75 -24.41 -10.24 1.02
N GLU A 76 -24.01 -10.18 -0.25
CA GLU A 76 -24.74 -10.76 -1.38
C GLU A 76 -24.97 -12.27 -1.22
N ALA A 77 -24.00 -13.01 -0.65
CA ALA A 77 -24.15 -14.43 -0.37
C ALA A 77 -25.18 -14.71 0.72
N VAL A 78 -25.11 -13.92 1.80
CA VAL A 78 -25.96 -14.06 2.99
C VAL A 78 -27.40 -13.67 2.67
N ASP A 79 -27.61 -12.55 1.96
CA ASP A 79 -28.94 -12.08 1.55
C ASP A 79 -29.60 -13.02 0.54
N GLY A 80 -28.80 -13.72 -0.27
CA GLY A 80 -29.26 -14.77 -1.17
C GLY A 80 -29.65 -16.09 -0.47
N GLY A 81 -29.56 -16.16 0.86
CA GLY A 81 -29.86 -17.35 1.65
C GLY A 81 -28.78 -18.44 1.60
N GLY A 82 -27.61 -18.13 1.03
CA GLY A 82 -26.44 -19.01 1.05
C GLY A 82 -25.40 -18.56 2.08
N ALA A 83 -24.18 -19.04 1.91
CA ALA A 83 -23.05 -18.66 2.74
C ALA A 83 -21.83 -18.19 1.95
N ALA A 84 -21.01 -17.33 2.57
CA ALA A 84 -19.71 -16.91 2.10
C ALA A 84 -18.59 -17.60 2.90
N LEU A 85 -17.62 -18.17 2.19
CA LEU A 85 -16.34 -18.58 2.75
C LEU A 85 -15.29 -17.50 2.47
N VAL A 86 -14.69 -16.94 3.51
CA VAL A 86 -13.54 -16.04 3.40
C VAL A 86 -12.29 -16.78 3.86
N HIS A 87 -11.30 -16.91 2.98
CA HIS A 87 -10.08 -17.64 3.30
C HIS A 87 -8.81 -16.88 2.87
N CYS A 88 -7.71 -17.27 3.49
CA CYS A 88 -6.34 -16.98 3.04
C CYS A 88 -5.52 -18.27 3.24
N GLN A 89 -4.20 -18.19 3.23
CA GLN A 89 -3.33 -19.35 3.42
C GLN A 89 -3.65 -20.10 4.73
N ALA A 90 -3.57 -19.41 5.87
CA ALA A 90 -3.70 -20.01 7.21
C ALA A 90 -5.01 -19.66 7.93
N GLY A 91 -5.83 -18.75 7.39
CA GLY A 91 -7.05 -18.30 8.03
C GLY A 91 -6.85 -17.45 9.30
N ARG A 92 -5.69 -16.80 9.46
CA ARG A 92 -5.28 -16.14 10.73
C ARG A 92 -5.18 -14.61 10.68
N SER A 93 -4.70 -14.05 9.57
CA SER A 93 -4.44 -12.61 9.42
C SER A 93 -5.31 -12.00 8.32
N ARG A 94 -4.94 -12.12 7.05
CA ARG A 94 -5.68 -11.54 5.89
C ARG A 94 -7.20 -11.77 5.87
N SER A 95 -7.64 -13.04 5.94
CA SER A 95 -9.08 -13.35 5.97
C SER A 95 -9.75 -12.90 7.27
N ALA A 96 -9.04 -12.97 8.40
CA ALA A 96 -9.50 -12.48 9.69
C ALA A 96 -9.69 -10.96 9.69
N THR A 97 -8.84 -10.20 9.00
CA THR A 97 -9.00 -8.75 8.80
C THR A 97 -10.29 -8.44 8.05
N ILE A 98 -10.55 -9.13 6.93
CA ILE A 98 -11.79 -8.92 6.17
C ILE A 98 -13.02 -9.29 6.99
N ILE A 99 -13.00 -10.41 7.70
CA ILE A 99 -14.12 -10.82 8.55
C ILE A 99 -14.33 -9.83 9.70
N THR A 100 -13.26 -9.35 10.34
CA THR A 100 -13.36 -8.32 11.37
C THR A 100 -14.01 -7.05 10.81
N SER A 101 -13.57 -6.56 9.64
CA SER A 101 -14.17 -5.38 8.99
C SER A 101 -15.65 -5.58 8.66
N TYR A 102 -16.04 -6.79 8.23
CA TYR A 102 -17.43 -7.13 7.97
C TYR A 102 -18.27 -7.11 9.25
N LEU A 103 -17.77 -7.69 10.34
CA LEU A 103 -18.46 -7.68 11.64
C LEU A 103 -18.62 -6.25 12.17
N MET A 104 -17.60 -5.41 12.03
CA MET A 104 -17.66 -3.99 12.39
C MET A 104 -18.77 -3.28 11.62
N LYS A 105 -18.78 -3.41 10.28
CA LYS A 105 -19.78 -2.72 9.44
C LYS A 105 -21.21 -3.26 9.63
N LYS A 106 -21.40 -4.59 9.64
CA LYS A 106 -22.73 -5.21 9.73
C LYS A 106 -23.38 -4.98 11.08
N HIS A 107 -22.62 -5.14 12.16
CA HIS A 107 -23.13 -5.12 13.53
C HIS A 107 -22.81 -3.81 14.26
N GLN A 108 -22.22 -2.83 13.58
CA GLN A 108 -21.81 -1.53 14.15
C GLN A 108 -20.91 -1.71 15.39
N LEU A 109 -20.01 -2.68 15.31
CA LEU A 109 -19.08 -3.00 16.40
C LEU A 109 -17.79 -2.21 16.26
N SER A 110 -17.20 -1.87 17.40
CA SER A 110 -15.82 -1.38 17.43
C SER A 110 -14.84 -2.44 16.95
N PHE A 111 -13.62 -2.03 16.56
CA PHE A 111 -12.57 -2.98 16.19
C PHE A 111 -12.32 -4.01 17.31
N THR A 112 -12.31 -3.55 18.57
CA THR A 112 -12.06 -4.40 19.74
C THR A 112 -13.17 -5.45 19.91
N GLU A 113 -14.43 -5.05 19.83
CA GLU A 113 -15.57 -5.96 19.97
C GLU A 113 -15.64 -6.98 18.82
N ALA A 114 -15.42 -6.53 17.58
CA ALA A 114 -15.41 -7.40 16.41
C ALA A 114 -14.26 -8.42 16.47
N SER A 115 -13.06 -7.99 16.90
CA SER A 115 -11.89 -8.85 17.08
C SER A 115 -12.11 -9.90 18.17
N LEU A 116 -12.70 -9.51 19.30
CA LEU A 116 -13.07 -10.44 20.38
C LEU A 116 -14.10 -11.47 19.90
N ARG A 117 -15.12 -11.03 19.16
CA ARG A 117 -16.14 -11.92 18.60
C ARG A 117 -15.55 -12.94 17.63
N LEU A 118 -14.65 -12.51 16.74
CA LEU A 118 -13.94 -13.42 15.84
C LEU A 118 -13.05 -14.40 16.61
N LYS A 119 -12.30 -13.92 17.62
CA LYS A 119 -11.43 -14.78 18.45
C LYS A 119 -12.21 -15.81 19.28
N ALA A 120 -13.45 -15.52 19.66
CA ALA A 120 -14.32 -16.50 20.32
C ALA A 120 -14.64 -17.69 19.40
N ALA A 121 -14.82 -17.45 18.09
CA ALA A 121 -15.03 -18.51 17.10
C ALA A 121 -13.71 -19.18 16.65
N LYS A 122 -12.62 -18.40 16.56
CA LYS A 122 -11.31 -18.86 16.09
C LYS A 122 -10.16 -18.27 16.94
N PRO A 123 -9.76 -18.95 18.03
CA PRO A 123 -8.78 -18.41 19.00
C PRO A 123 -7.37 -18.17 18.46
N ASP A 124 -6.96 -18.86 17.38
CA ASP A 124 -5.64 -18.74 16.77
C ASP A 124 -5.48 -17.55 15.82
N VAL A 125 -6.51 -16.71 15.68
CA VAL A 125 -6.47 -15.47 14.89
C VAL A 125 -5.38 -14.53 15.41
N GLN A 126 -4.53 -14.09 14.49
CA GLN A 126 -3.42 -13.18 14.77
C GLN A 126 -3.25 -12.28 13.54
N VAL A 127 -3.90 -11.12 13.59
CA VAL A 127 -3.82 -10.09 12.55
C VAL A 127 -2.48 -9.37 12.67
N ASN A 128 -1.85 -9.05 11.54
CA ASN A 128 -0.61 -8.25 11.57
C ASN A 128 -0.89 -6.79 11.95
N SER A 129 0.11 -6.10 12.51
CA SER A 129 -0.06 -4.75 13.04
C SER A 129 -0.53 -3.72 11.99
N GLY A 130 -0.07 -3.84 10.73
CA GLY A 130 -0.49 -2.94 9.67
C GLY A 130 -1.95 -3.12 9.27
N PHE A 131 -2.51 -4.32 9.43
CA PHE A 131 -3.94 -4.58 9.25
C PHE A 131 -4.77 -4.18 10.47
N GLU A 132 -4.23 -4.28 11.69
CA GLU A 132 -4.88 -3.73 12.89
C GLU A 132 -5.02 -2.20 12.76
N GLU A 133 -3.98 -1.49 12.34
CA GLU A 133 -4.02 -0.05 12.06
C GLU A 133 -5.07 0.30 11.00
N GLN A 134 -5.21 -0.52 9.97
CA GLN A 134 -6.23 -0.35 8.93
C GLN A 134 -7.65 -0.55 9.45
N LEU A 135 -7.88 -1.49 10.37
CA LEU A 135 -9.18 -1.69 11.00
C LEU A 135 -9.52 -0.51 11.93
N CYS A 136 -8.57 -0.02 12.71
CA CYS A 136 -8.76 1.20 13.50
C CYS A 136 -9.07 2.42 12.62
N LEU A 137 -8.39 2.55 11.47
CA LEU A 137 -8.70 3.61 10.51
C LEU A 137 -10.08 3.42 9.89
N TYR A 138 -10.48 2.18 9.57
CA TYR A 138 -11.82 1.89 9.06
C TYR A 138 -12.91 2.26 10.06
N GLU A 139 -12.70 1.99 11.36
CA GLU A 139 -13.59 2.45 12.44
C GLU A 139 -13.67 3.98 12.50
N ALA A 140 -12.53 4.67 12.42
CA ALA A 140 -12.48 6.14 12.39
C ALA A 140 -13.14 6.74 11.14
N LEU A 141 -13.22 5.98 10.05
CA LEU A 141 -13.97 6.29 8.84
C LEU A 141 -15.44 5.82 8.91
N HIS A 142 -15.95 5.51 10.10
CA HIS A 142 -17.33 5.03 10.32
C HIS A 142 -17.67 3.76 9.53
N CYS A 143 -16.70 2.86 9.37
CA CYS A 143 -16.82 1.62 8.61
C CYS A 143 -17.22 1.84 7.14
N GLU A 144 -16.73 2.91 6.53
CA GLU A 144 -16.94 3.22 5.12
C GLU A 144 -15.66 3.75 4.47
N VAL A 145 -15.31 3.22 3.30
CA VAL A 145 -14.14 3.65 2.53
C VAL A 145 -14.51 4.86 1.67
N ASP A 146 -14.63 6.04 2.30
CA ASP A 146 -14.83 7.28 1.55
C ASP A 146 -13.51 7.78 0.94
N THR A 147 -13.40 7.65 -0.38
CA THR A 147 -12.23 8.12 -1.15
C THR A 147 -12.05 9.65 -1.11
N SER A 148 -13.08 10.40 -0.73
CA SER A 148 -13.04 11.86 -0.61
C SER A 148 -12.47 12.32 0.74
N SER A 149 -12.53 11.45 1.76
CA SER A 149 -12.08 11.72 3.13
C SER A 149 -10.59 12.11 3.18
N PRO A 150 -10.23 13.20 3.90
CA PRO A 150 -8.84 13.58 4.11
C PRO A 150 -8.01 12.47 4.77
N LEU A 151 -8.60 11.71 5.70
CA LEU A 151 -7.92 10.61 6.39
C LEU A 151 -7.59 9.47 5.42
N TYR A 152 -8.55 9.09 4.57
CA TYR A 152 -8.32 8.05 3.57
C TYR A 152 -7.30 8.50 2.51
N LYS A 153 -7.38 9.75 2.05
CA LYS A 153 -6.37 10.33 1.14
C LYS A 153 -4.98 10.29 1.76
N GLN A 154 -4.83 10.70 3.01
CA GLN A 154 -3.55 10.65 3.73
C GLN A 154 -3.01 9.21 3.84
N TYR A 155 -3.88 8.24 4.17
CA TYR A 155 -3.53 6.82 4.19
C TYR A 155 -3.09 6.31 2.81
N ARG A 156 -3.83 6.64 1.75
CA ARG A 156 -3.47 6.21 0.39
C ARG A 156 -2.15 6.82 -0.06
N LEU A 157 -1.90 8.07 0.29
CA LEU A 157 -0.62 8.73 0.04
C LEU A 157 0.51 8.02 0.80
N SER A 158 0.35 7.73 2.10
CA SER A 158 1.40 7.02 2.86
C SER A 158 1.74 5.66 2.26
N LYS A 159 0.74 4.88 1.84
CA LYS A 159 0.95 3.59 1.17
C LYS A 159 1.65 3.70 -0.18
N ILE A 160 1.37 4.75 -0.96
CA ILE A 160 2.08 5.02 -2.21
C ILE A 160 3.54 5.39 -1.92
N ILE A 161 3.79 6.22 -0.91
CA ILE A 161 5.13 6.69 -0.54
C ILE A 161 5.98 5.53 -0.04
N GLU A 162 5.45 4.69 0.86
CA GLU A 162 6.15 3.49 1.35
C GLU A 162 6.64 2.60 0.22
N LYS A 163 5.87 2.52 -0.88
CA LYS A 163 6.19 1.67 -2.04
C LYS A 163 7.02 2.37 -3.11
N ARG A 164 7.01 3.72 -3.18
CA ARG A 164 7.54 4.48 -4.33
C ARG A 164 8.42 5.67 -3.95
N ALA A 165 8.88 5.78 -2.71
CA ALA A 165 9.82 6.83 -2.32
C ALA A 165 11.09 6.77 -3.19
N LEU A 166 11.35 7.86 -3.92
CA LEU A 166 12.52 7.94 -4.79
C LEU A 166 13.81 8.11 -3.98
N PHE A 167 13.85 9.03 -3.03
CA PHE A 167 15.03 9.25 -2.19
C PHE A 167 14.61 9.90 -0.86
N ARG A 168 15.50 9.86 0.14
CA ARG A 168 15.30 10.56 1.41
C ARG A 168 16.06 11.88 1.40
N GLY A 169 15.65 12.82 2.25
CA GLY A 169 16.36 14.10 2.43
C GLY A 169 17.83 13.92 2.81
N SER A 170 18.18 12.82 3.49
CA SER A 170 19.57 12.47 3.82
C SER A 170 20.46 12.19 2.60
N SER A 171 19.87 11.82 1.46
CA SER A 171 20.58 11.59 0.21
C SER A 171 20.85 12.88 -0.56
N VAL A 172 20.28 14.02 -0.15
CA VAL A 172 20.44 15.29 -0.86
C VAL A 172 21.79 15.92 -0.54
N LEU A 173 22.58 16.17 -1.59
CA LEU A 173 23.86 16.85 -1.54
C LEU A 173 23.64 18.37 -1.44
N SER A 174 24.04 18.94 -0.31
CA SER A 174 24.05 20.39 -0.13
C SER A 174 25.24 21.02 -0.85
N HIS A 175 25.04 22.21 -1.43
CA HIS A 175 26.10 22.98 -2.06
C HIS A 175 25.86 24.48 -1.88
N SER A 176 26.94 25.26 -1.83
CA SER A 176 26.87 26.71 -1.71
C SER A 176 26.68 27.38 -3.08
N VAL A 177 25.96 28.49 -3.12
CA VAL A 177 25.74 29.27 -4.35
C VAL A 177 27.08 29.65 -4.97
N GLY A 178 27.31 29.23 -6.23
CA GLY A 178 28.57 29.45 -6.95
C GLY A 178 29.79 28.66 -6.45
N GLY A 179 29.62 27.72 -5.51
CA GLY A 179 30.72 26.92 -4.95
C GLY A 179 31.13 25.71 -5.80
N GLY A 180 32.33 25.18 -5.60
CA GLY A 180 32.75 23.85 -6.12
C GLY A 180 33.30 23.81 -7.56
N GLY A 181 33.28 24.92 -8.31
CA GLY A 181 33.86 24.99 -9.66
C GLY A 181 35.26 25.62 -9.68
N ALA A 182 36.10 25.23 -10.65
CA ALA A 182 37.34 25.95 -10.94
C ALA A 182 37.03 27.42 -11.30
N GLN A 183 37.84 28.37 -10.84
CA GLN A 183 37.64 29.81 -11.10
C GLN A 183 37.49 30.15 -12.59
N ALA A 184 38.03 29.29 -13.47
CA ALA A 184 37.93 29.41 -14.93
C ALA A 184 36.48 29.35 -15.49
N PHE A 185 35.51 28.83 -14.73
CA PHE A 185 34.10 28.71 -15.15
C PHE A 185 33.15 29.59 -14.32
N GLY A 186 33.67 30.70 -13.78
CA GLY A 186 32.94 31.63 -12.91
C GLY A 186 31.53 31.96 -13.42
N TYR A 187 30.54 31.64 -12.61
CA TYR A 187 29.14 31.94 -12.88
C TYR A 187 28.89 33.45 -12.82
N ARG A 188 28.44 34.06 -13.93
CA ARG A 188 27.97 35.44 -13.93
C ARG A 188 26.51 35.46 -13.51
N LYS A 189 26.25 35.96 -12.30
CA LYS A 189 24.90 36.22 -11.79
C LYS A 189 24.24 37.30 -12.68
N SER A 190 23.06 37.01 -13.24
CA SER A 190 22.23 38.07 -13.84
C SER A 190 21.88 39.08 -12.74
N SER A 191 21.97 40.38 -13.02
CA SER A 191 22.00 41.48 -12.06
C SER A 191 20.71 41.72 -11.25
N ASN A 192 19.72 40.83 -11.34
CA ASN A 192 18.38 41.01 -10.74
C ASN A 192 18.01 40.04 -9.60
N CYS A 193 18.94 39.23 -9.10
CA CYS A 193 18.61 38.20 -8.09
C CYS A 193 19.11 38.59 -6.69
N SER A 194 18.36 39.47 -6.02
CA SER A 194 18.53 39.88 -4.62
C SER A 194 17.61 39.05 -3.71
N GLY A 195 17.87 37.74 -3.62
CA GLY A 195 17.08 36.82 -2.79
C GLY A 195 17.83 35.51 -2.56
N ASP A 196 17.35 34.74 -1.59
CA ASP A 196 17.82 33.37 -1.30
C ASP A 196 17.65 32.51 -2.56
N VAL A 197 18.75 32.09 -3.18
CA VAL A 197 18.71 31.41 -4.49
C VAL A 197 18.27 29.97 -4.26
N GLN A 198 16.98 29.70 -4.46
CA GLN A 198 16.48 28.34 -4.51
C GLN A 198 16.94 27.65 -5.81
N CYS A 199 17.66 26.55 -5.67
CA CYS A 199 18.09 25.73 -6.79
C CYS A 199 16.88 25.14 -7.53
N THR A 200 17.03 24.86 -8.83
CA THR A 200 15.96 24.26 -9.65
C THR A 200 15.94 22.73 -9.60
N SER A 201 16.90 22.12 -8.92
CA SER A 201 17.03 20.66 -8.85
C SER A 201 17.72 20.22 -7.57
N TYR A 202 17.33 19.03 -7.09
CA TYR A 202 18.08 18.27 -6.10
C TYR A 202 19.27 17.60 -6.77
N PHE A 203 20.41 17.63 -6.09
CA PHE A 203 21.53 16.74 -6.37
C PHE A 203 21.56 15.70 -5.28
N ILE A 204 21.67 14.42 -5.63
CA ILE A 204 21.60 13.34 -4.64
C ILE A 204 22.77 12.37 -4.78
N GLU A 205 23.05 11.64 -3.71
CA GLU A 205 23.82 10.41 -3.82
C GLU A 205 22.98 9.35 -4.56
N PRO A 206 23.61 8.48 -5.38
CA PRO A 206 22.94 7.33 -5.97
C PRO A 206 22.19 6.49 -4.92
N VAL A 207 20.94 6.17 -5.21
CA VAL A 207 20.08 5.34 -4.36
C VAL A 207 19.79 4.00 -5.03
N GLN A 208 19.41 3.00 -4.25
CA GLN A 208 19.32 1.60 -4.70
C GLN A 208 18.52 1.39 -6.00
N TRP A 209 17.40 2.10 -6.20
CA TRP A 209 16.60 1.94 -7.42
C TRP A 209 17.30 2.46 -8.69
N MET A 210 18.35 3.28 -8.56
CA MET A 210 19.13 3.76 -9.70
C MET A 210 20.13 2.72 -10.22
N GLU A 211 20.49 1.71 -9.41
CA GLU A 211 21.51 0.70 -9.76
C GLU A 211 21.32 0.10 -11.16
N PRO A 212 20.12 -0.31 -11.60
CA PRO A 212 19.92 -0.81 -12.96
C PRO A 212 20.39 0.21 -14.01
N ALA A 213 19.97 1.47 -13.89
CA ALA A 213 20.30 2.51 -14.85
C ALA A 213 21.81 2.85 -14.86
N LEU A 214 22.48 2.74 -13.71
CA LEU A 214 23.93 2.94 -13.59
C LEU A 214 24.74 1.83 -14.28
N VAL A 215 24.19 0.61 -14.32
CA VAL A 215 24.77 -0.56 -15.00
C VAL A 215 24.28 -0.67 -16.46
N GLY A 216 23.49 0.30 -16.95
CA GLY A 216 22.98 0.35 -18.32
C GLY A 216 21.71 -0.48 -18.56
N VAL A 217 21.07 -0.96 -17.49
CA VAL A 217 19.77 -1.65 -17.52
C VAL A 217 18.68 -0.60 -17.27
N MET A 218 17.87 -0.29 -18.29
CA MET A 218 16.72 0.60 -18.10
C MET A 218 15.53 -0.20 -17.56
N ASP A 219 15.38 -0.23 -16.23
CA ASP A 219 14.16 -0.70 -15.59
C ASP A 219 13.61 0.42 -14.69
N GLY A 220 12.47 0.98 -15.09
CA GLY A 220 11.82 2.08 -14.40
C GLY A 220 10.32 1.84 -14.36
N GLN A 221 9.73 1.97 -13.18
CA GLN A 221 8.29 1.75 -12.98
C GLN A 221 7.41 2.77 -13.73
N CYS A 222 7.98 3.88 -14.20
CA CYS A 222 7.32 4.83 -15.09
C CYS A 222 8.31 5.41 -16.12
N SER A 223 7.81 5.84 -17.29
CA SER A 223 8.61 6.37 -18.40
C SER A 223 8.86 7.89 -18.35
N SER A 224 8.52 8.54 -17.23
CA SER A 224 8.68 9.99 -17.08
C SER A 224 10.12 10.37 -16.76
N LYS A 225 10.68 11.36 -17.46
CA LYS A 225 12.02 11.88 -17.19
C LYS A 225 12.01 12.75 -15.91
N LEU A 226 12.65 12.25 -14.86
CA LEU A 226 12.79 12.95 -13.57
C LEU A 226 14.01 13.90 -13.52
N GLY A 227 15.04 13.60 -14.31
CA GLY A 227 16.27 14.37 -14.33
C GLY A 227 17.35 13.76 -15.23
N SER A 228 18.60 13.91 -14.82
CA SER A 228 19.79 13.46 -15.56
C SER A 228 20.94 13.13 -14.61
N PHE A 229 21.91 12.36 -15.08
CA PHE A 229 23.14 12.14 -14.34
C PHE A 229 24.39 12.35 -15.21
N SER A 230 25.49 12.78 -14.56
CA SER A 230 26.80 12.98 -15.16
C SER A 230 27.89 12.60 -14.16
N TRP A 231 28.71 11.61 -14.50
CA TRP A 231 29.85 11.19 -13.68
C TRP A 231 30.93 12.27 -13.57
N CYS A 232 31.09 13.09 -14.61
CA CYS A 232 32.06 14.20 -14.63
C CYS A 232 31.56 15.43 -13.86
N GLY A 233 30.33 15.38 -13.37
CA GLY A 233 29.64 16.49 -12.72
C GLY A 233 28.83 17.35 -13.68
N ASP A 234 28.04 18.25 -13.10
CA ASP A 234 27.20 19.21 -13.80
C ASP A 234 27.03 20.49 -12.97
N ARG A 235 26.63 21.58 -13.62
CA ARG A 235 26.46 22.88 -13.00
C ARG A 235 25.01 23.11 -12.58
N CYS A 236 24.80 23.35 -11.30
CA CYS A 236 23.53 23.76 -10.73
C CYS A 236 23.11 25.17 -11.24
N SER A 237 21.81 25.46 -11.22
CA SER A 237 21.26 26.78 -11.56
C SER A 237 21.74 27.90 -10.63
N CYS A 238 22.23 27.58 -9.43
CA CYS A 238 22.87 28.55 -8.53
C CYS A 238 24.34 28.84 -8.92
N GLY A 239 24.87 28.18 -9.95
CA GLY A 239 26.24 28.31 -10.42
C GLY A 239 27.23 27.34 -9.79
N SER A 240 26.81 26.53 -8.83
CA SER A 240 27.68 25.53 -8.18
C SER A 240 27.98 24.36 -9.11
N TRP A 241 29.21 23.84 -9.07
CA TRP A 241 29.59 22.60 -9.76
C TRP A 241 29.47 21.43 -8.79
N VAL A 242 28.73 20.38 -9.19
CA VAL A 242 28.49 19.19 -8.37
C VAL A 242 29.07 17.97 -9.09
N THR A 243 29.89 17.17 -8.40
CA THR A 243 30.50 15.94 -8.95
C THR A 243 30.48 14.80 -7.93
N PRO A 244 30.01 13.59 -8.30
CA PRO A 244 29.22 13.30 -9.51
C PRO A 244 27.83 13.97 -9.41
N ALA A 245 27.24 14.30 -10.55
CA ALA A 245 25.94 14.97 -10.58
C ALA A 245 24.83 13.97 -10.86
N PHE A 246 24.03 13.61 -9.86
CA PHE A 246 22.75 12.93 -10.03
C PHE A 246 21.63 13.93 -9.75
N GLN A 247 21.09 14.51 -10.81
CA GLN A 247 20.17 15.65 -10.75
C GLN A 247 18.73 15.17 -10.90
N LEU A 248 17.85 15.64 -10.01
CA LEU A 248 16.40 15.46 -10.09
C LEU A 248 15.72 16.83 -10.02
N HIS A 249 14.87 17.14 -11.00
CA HIS A 249 14.25 18.46 -11.08
C HIS A 249 13.11 18.62 -10.06
N HIS A 250 13.06 19.75 -9.33
CA HIS A 250 12.01 20.00 -8.33
C HIS A 250 10.59 19.95 -8.91
N ASN A 251 10.40 20.30 -10.18
CA ASN A 251 9.07 20.24 -10.82
C ASN A 251 8.64 18.83 -11.26
N ARG A 252 9.48 17.80 -11.04
CA ARG A 252 9.20 16.40 -11.37
C ARG A 252 9.08 15.52 -10.13
N VAL A 253 9.37 16.04 -8.95
CA VAL A 253 9.32 15.32 -7.68
C VAL A 253 8.67 16.18 -6.60
N ASP A 254 7.82 15.56 -5.78
CA ASP A 254 7.18 16.24 -4.66
C ASP A 254 7.94 15.96 -3.36
N GLU A 255 8.19 17.00 -2.57
CA GLU A 255 8.68 16.85 -1.20
C GLU A 255 7.51 16.52 -0.28
N ILE A 256 7.61 15.41 0.45
CA ILE A 256 6.57 15.01 1.39
C ILE A 256 7.13 15.07 2.80
N ARG A 257 6.55 15.96 3.60
CA ARG A 257 6.87 16.08 5.02
C ARG A 257 5.94 15.12 5.78
N GLN A 258 6.51 14.30 6.67
CA GLN A 258 5.70 13.49 7.57
C GLN A 258 4.83 14.42 8.41
N ILE A 259 3.52 14.43 8.14
CA ILE A 259 2.56 15.14 8.98
C ILE A 259 2.34 14.25 10.19
N ASN A 260 3.04 14.57 11.29
CA ASN A 260 2.70 14.01 12.59
C ASN A 260 1.36 14.61 13.02
N ILE A 261 0.26 13.90 12.74
CA ILE A 261 -1.00 14.17 13.40
C ILE A 261 -0.82 13.67 14.83
N GLN A 262 -0.76 14.60 15.79
CA GLN A 262 -0.74 14.23 17.21
C GLN A 262 -1.95 13.34 17.49
N LYS A 263 -1.69 12.16 18.07
CA LYS A 263 -2.71 11.25 18.57
C LYS A 263 -3.60 11.93 19.61
#